data_AF-A0A7Y3ADB6-F1
#
_entry.id   AF-A0A7Y3ADB6-F1
#
_cell.length_a   1.000
_cell.length_b   1.000
_cell.length_c   1.000
_cell.angle_alpha   90.00
_cell.angle_beta   90.00
_cell.angle_gamma   90.00
#
_symmetry.space_group_name_H-M   'P 1'
#
loop_
_entity.id
_entity.type
_entity.pdbx_description
1 polymer ?
#
loop_
_entity_poly.entity_id
_entity_poly.type
_entity_poly.pdbx_seq_one_letter_code
_entity_poly.pdbx_strand_id
1 'polypeptide(L)'
;MGISASRNTFDQSMLVQELAQSTAKLLNRSFDLDKVMVDDGFVGPGYAQASKEGEIAAQTFAELEGILLDSVYTGKAAAALINYMINDRFENGPVLFIHTGGNADVYY
;
A
#
# COMPACT_ATOMS: atom_id res chain seq x y z
N MET A 1 -0.07 5.68 6.10
CA MET A 1 1.08 4.91 5.60
C MET A 1 0.78 4.44 4.20
N GLY A 2 1.67 4.64 3.24
CA GLY A 2 1.59 4.08 1.88
C GLY A 2 2.61 2.96 1.69
N ILE A 3 2.25 1.94 0.91
CA ILE A 3 3.14 0.81 0.60
C ILE A 3 3.57 0.91 -0.85
N SER A 4 4.87 0.90 -1.10
CA SER A 4 5.42 0.95 -2.46
C SER A 4 5.25 -0.40 -3.15
N ALA A 5 4.86 -0.37 -4.42
CA ALA A 5 4.80 -1.55 -5.28
C ALA A 5 6.10 -1.78 -6.08
N SER A 6 7.02 -0.81 -6.08
CA SER A 6 8.20 -0.84 -6.97
C SER A 6 9.40 -0.02 -6.51
N ARG A 7 9.22 1.29 -6.29
CA ARG A 7 10.30 2.22 -5.98
C ARG A 7 10.76 2.09 -4.54
N ASN A 8 12.01 2.45 -4.28
CA ASN A 8 12.49 2.57 -2.91
C ASN A 8 11.79 3.73 -2.18
N THR A 9 11.88 3.73 -0.85
CA THR A 9 11.23 4.69 0.03
C THR A 9 11.59 6.14 -0.31
N PHE A 10 12.86 6.42 -0.65
CA PHE A 10 13.32 7.78 -0.97
C PHE A 10 12.65 8.32 -2.25
N ASP A 11 12.77 7.57 -3.36
CA ASP A 11 12.24 7.97 -4.66
C ASP A 11 10.71 8.09 -4.64
N GLN A 12 10.04 7.14 -3.97
CA GLN A 12 8.59 7.14 -3.88
C GLN A 12 8.07 8.28 -2.97
N SER A 13 8.77 8.60 -1.89
CA SER A 13 8.40 9.72 -1.01
C SER A 13 8.50 11.06 -1.73
N MET A 14 9.57 11.29 -2.49
CA MET A 14 9.72 12.50 -3.30
C MET A 14 8.57 12.68 -4.30
N LEU A 15 8.23 11.62 -5.04
CA LEU A 15 7.13 11.64 -6.00
C LEU A 15 5.79 11.97 -5.33
N VAL A 16 5.49 11.31 -4.20
CA VAL A 16 4.22 11.51 -3.48
C VAL A 16 4.16 12.92 -2.88
N GLN A 17 5.27 13.44 -2.35
CA GLN A 17 5.36 14.81 -1.84
C GLN A 17 5.09 15.84 -2.94
N GLU A 18 5.70 15.69 -4.12
CA GLU A 18 5.45 16.57 -5.27
C GLU A 18 3.98 16.55 -5.71
N LEU A 19 3.39 15.37 -5.84
CA LEU A 19 1.99 15.20 -6.22
C LEU A 19 1.03 15.78 -5.17
N ALA A 20 1.29 15.53 -3.89
CA ALA A 20 0.47 16.04 -2.80
C ALA A 20 0.50 17.57 -2.74
N GLN A 21 1.68 18.17 -2.90
CA GLN A 21 1.85 19.62 -2.86
C GLN A 21 1.22 20.30 -4.08
N SER A 22 1.35 19.70 -5.26
CA SER A 22 0.68 20.16 -6.49
C SER A 22 -0.84 20.09 -6.36
N THR A 23 -1.36 18.99 -5.80
CA THR A 23 -2.80 18.81 -5.55
C THR A 23 -3.31 19.84 -4.53
N ALA A 24 -2.59 20.06 -3.44
CA ALA A 24 -2.96 21.04 -2.42
C ALA A 24 -3.03 22.47 -3.00
N LYS A 25 -2.09 22.83 -3.88
CA LYS A 25 -2.10 24.11 -4.60
C LYS A 25 -3.36 24.27 -5.46
N LEU A 26 -3.78 23.23 -6.20
CA LEU A 26 -5.02 23.26 -7.00
C LEU A 26 -6.26 23.48 -6.12
N LEU A 27 -6.23 22.99 -4.88
CA LEU A 27 -7.32 23.12 -3.92
C LEU A 27 -7.23 24.40 -3.05
N ASN A 28 -6.25 25.28 -3.29
CA ASN A 28 -5.94 26.44 -2.44
C ASN A 28 -5.74 26.07 -0.96
N ARG A 29 -5.04 24.97 -0.71
CA ARG A 29 -4.68 24.47 0.62
C ARG A 29 -3.17 24.33 0.77
N SER A 30 -2.70 24.38 2.02
CA SER A 30 -1.36 23.93 2.38
C SER A 30 -1.39 22.45 2.70
N PHE A 31 -0.30 21.75 2.40
CA PHE A 31 -0.09 20.36 2.77
C PHE A 31 1.25 20.23 3.50
N ASP A 32 1.22 19.43 4.57
CA ASP A 32 2.37 19.16 5.41
C ASP A 32 3.07 17.90 4.88
N LEU A 33 4.31 18.07 4.40
CA LEU A 33 5.07 17.00 3.75
C LEU A 33 5.51 15.89 4.71
N ASP A 34 5.59 16.18 6.01
CA ASP A 34 5.94 15.20 7.04
C ASP A 34 4.84 14.14 7.22
N LYS A 35 3.65 14.38 6.67
CA LYS A 35 2.55 13.41 6.64
C LYS A 35 2.72 12.33 5.55
N VAL A 36 3.67 12.50 4.63
CA VAL A 36 3.97 11.48 3.63
C VAL A 36 4.84 10.40 4.26
N MET A 37 4.26 9.21 4.43
CA MET A 37 4.96 8.04 4.91
C MET A 37 4.87 6.93 3.87
N VAL A 38 6.02 6.39 3.47
CA VAL A 38 6.15 5.29 2.50
C VAL A 38 6.98 4.17 3.12
N ASP A 39 6.55 2.93 2.91
CA ASP A 39 7.33 1.72 3.19
C ASP A 39 7.51 0.91 1.88
N ASP A 40 8.75 0.58 1.55
CA ASP A 40 9.15 -0.23 0.39
C ASP A 40 9.54 -1.68 0.76
N GLY A 41 9.41 -2.08 2.02
CA GLY A 41 9.77 -3.39 2.54
C GLY A 41 8.90 -4.55 2.02
N PHE A 42 7.76 -4.25 1.38
CA PHE A 42 6.81 -5.25 0.84
C PHE A 42 6.79 -5.29 -0.70
N VAL A 43 7.77 -4.67 -1.36
CA VAL A 43 7.90 -4.68 -2.83
C VAL A 43 8.09 -6.11 -3.36
N GLY A 44 8.77 -6.98 -2.59
CA GLY A 44 9.10 -8.34 -3.01
C GLY A 44 10.02 -8.37 -4.24
N PRO A 45 9.79 -9.25 -5.23
CA PRO A 45 10.68 -9.41 -6.39
C PRO A 45 10.69 -8.22 -7.36
N GLY A 46 9.76 -7.25 -7.20
CA GLY A 46 9.72 -6.02 -7.97
C GLY A 46 8.32 -5.67 -8.48
N TYR A 47 8.26 -4.65 -9.34
CA TYR A 47 7.01 -4.21 -9.94
C TYR A 47 6.39 -5.30 -10.81
N ALA A 48 5.05 -5.40 -10.77
CA ALA A 48 4.26 -6.36 -11.53
C ALA A 48 4.67 -7.84 -11.32
N GLN A 49 5.38 -8.12 -10.24
CA GLN A 49 5.74 -9.47 -9.83
C GLN A 49 5.14 -9.73 -8.44
N ALA A 50 4.42 -10.83 -8.34
CA ALA A 50 3.80 -11.26 -7.09
C ALA A 50 4.87 -11.53 -6.02
N SER A 51 4.58 -11.12 -4.80
CA SER A 51 5.40 -11.48 -3.64
C SER A 51 4.70 -12.61 -2.89
N LYS A 52 5.48 -13.51 -2.28
CA LYS A 52 4.93 -14.64 -1.52
C LYS A 52 4.05 -14.14 -0.36
N GLU A 53 4.48 -13.10 0.33
CA GLU A 53 3.74 -12.48 1.42
C GLU A 53 2.43 -11.86 0.92
N GLY A 54 2.47 -11.20 -0.24
CA GLY A 54 1.29 -10.64 -0.90
C GLY A 54 0.27 -11.69 -1.33
N GLU A 55 0.73 -12.83 -1.86
CA GLU A 55 -0.14 -13.96 -2.22
C GLU A 55 -0.83 -14.56 -0.99
N ILE A 56 -0.08 -14.79 0.09
CA ILE A 56 -0.63 -15.28 1.36
C ILE A 56 -1.67 -14.30 1.92
N ALA A 57 -1.38 -13.00 1.87
CA ALA A 57 -2.32 -11.98 2.32
C ALA A 57 -3.58 -11.93 1.44
N ALA A 58 -3.44 -12.00 0.12
CA ALA A 58 -4.57 -12.03 -0.80
C ALA A 58 -5.45 -13.26 -0.58
N GLN A 59 -4.85 -14.45 -0.39
CA GLN A 59 -5.58 -15.66 -0.03
C GLN A 59 -6.32 -15.51 1.29
N THR A 60 -5.68 -14.91 2.31
CA THR A 60 -6.30 -14.70 3.63
C THR A 60 -7.53 -13.79 3.53
N PHE A 61 -7.45 -12.69 2.77
CA PHE A 61 -8.58 -11.78 2.53
C PHE A 61 -9.71 -12.46 1.75
N ALA A 62 -9.37 -13.30 0.77
CA ALA A 62 -10.36 -14.04 0.00
C ALA A 62 -11.10 -15.08 0.85
N GLU A 63 -10.38 -15.82 1.69
CA GLU A 63 -10.94 -16.89 2.51
C GLU A 63 -11.76 -16.37 3.70
N LEU A 64 -11.32 -15.30 4.34
CA LEU A 64 -11.97 -14.78 5.56
C LEU A 64 -13.08 -13.77 5.26
N GLU A 65 -12.86 -12.89 4.28
CA GLU A 65 -13.73 -11.73 4.04
C GLU A 65 -14.38 -11.73 2.65
N GLY A 66 -14.03 -12.68 1.77
CA GLY A 66 -14.51 -12.71 0.39
C GLY A 66 -13.99 -11.55 -0.46
N ILE A 67 -12.88 -10.92 -0.06
CA ILE A 67 -12.27 -9.78 -0.76
C ILE A 67 -11.11 -10.28 -1.61
N LEU A 68 -11.18 -10.00 -2.92
CA LEU A 68 -10.11 -10.31 -3.86
C LEU A 68 -9.12 -9.15 -3.93
N LEU A 69 -7.83 -9.44 -3.77
CA LEU A 69 -6.74 -8.48 -3.88
C LEU A 69 -5.83 -8.86 -5.04
N ASP A 70 -5.29 -7.86 -5.73
CA ASP A 70 -4.40 -8.05 -6.88
C ASP A 70 -2.95 -8.31 -6.45
N SER A 71 -2.18 -8.94 -7.35
CA SER A 71 -0.79 -9.36 -7.10
C SER A 71 0.22 -8.21 -7.07
N VAL A 72 -0.13 -7.08 -7.71
CA VAL A 72 0.78 -5.97 -7.99
C VAL A 72 0.76 -4.91 -6.89
N TYR A 73 -0.42 -4.57 -6.38
CA TYR A 73 -0.65 -3.48 -5.44
C TYR A 73 -1.27 -3.94 -4.13
N THR A 74 -2.53 -4.39 -4.17
CA THR A 74 -3.32 -4.53 -2.95
C THR A 74 -2.94 -5.76 -2.13
N GLY A 75 -2.44 -6.83 -2.74
CA GLY A 75 -1.83 -7.95 -2.03
C GLY A 75 -0.60 -7.53 -1.23
N LYS A 76 0.29 -6.72 -1.81
CA LYS A 76 1.48 -6.19 -1.12
C LYS A 76 1.11 -5.26 0.04
N ALA A 77 0.11 -4.40 -0.17
CA ALA A 77 -0.42 -3.54 0.88
C ALA A 77 -1.07 -4.34 2.03
N ALA A 78 -1.78 -5.42 1.71
CA ALA A 78 -2.38 -6.30 2.72
C ALA A 78 -1.33 -7.10 3.49
N ALA A 79 -0.26 -7.55 2.83
CA ALA A 79 0.88 -8.16 3.50
C ALA A 79 1.51 -7.21 4.53
N ALA A 80 1.67 -5.93 4.17
CA ALA A 80 2.14 -4.92 5.10
C ALA A 80 1.18 -4.69 6.28
N LEU A 81 -0.12 -4.59 6.00
CA LEU A 81 -1.15 -4.44 7.04
C LEU A 81 -1.08 -5.58 8.07
N ILE A 82 -1.07 -6.83 7.60
CA ILE A 82 -1.01 -8.02 8.47
C ILE A 82 0.29 -8.01 9.28
N ASN A 83 1.43 -7.77 8.62
CA ASN A 83 2.72 -7.70 9.30
C ASN A 83 2.74 -6.61 10.38
N TYR A 84 2.21 -5.43 10.09
CA TYR A 84 2.19 -4.32 11.02
C TYR A 84 1.29 -4.57 12.22
N MET A 85 0.15 -5.24 12.03
CA MET A 85 -0.73 -5.66 13.12
C MET A 85 -0.04 -6.68 14.04
N ILE A 86 0.68 -7.66 13.46
CA ILE A 86 1.41 -8.68 14.22
C ILE A 86 2.58 -8.08 15.02
N ASN A 87 3.20 -7.01 14.51
CA ASN A 87 4.37 -6.37 15.09
C ASN A 87 4.05 -5.07 15.85
N ASP A 88 2.80 -4.84 16.22
CA ASP A 88 2.35 -3.66 16.99
C ASP A 88 2.85 -2.32 16.41
N ARG A 89 2.87 -2.20 15.07
CA ARG A 89 3.37 -0.99 14.37
C ARG A 89 2.32 0.12 14.23
N PHE A 90 1.06 -0.15 14.55
CA PHE A 90 0.00 0.85 14.56
C PHE A 90 -0.23 1.39 15.98
N GLU A 91 -0.58 2.67 16.07
CA GLU A 91 -1.13 3.21 17.31
C GLU A 91 -2.46 2.52 17.65
N ASN A 92 -2.84 2.55 18.94
CA ASN A 92 -4.10 1.97 19.39
C ASN A 92 -5.30 2.64 18.69
N GLY A 93 -6.08 1.86 17.95
CA GLY A 93 -7.30 2.35 17.30
C GLY A 93 -7.69 1.54 16.05
N PRO A 94 -8.80 1.93 15.41
CA PRO A 94 -9.21 1.31 14.15
C PRO A 94 -8.25 1.68 13.01
N VAL A 95 -7.98 0.71 12.13
CA VAL A 95 -7.17 0.91 10.92
C VAL A 95 -8.07 0.81 9.69
N LEU A 96 -7.96 1.79 8.79
CA LEU A 96 -8.64 1.78 7.49
C LEU A 96 -7.70 1.27 6.40
N PHE A 97 -8.05 0.16 5.78
CA PHE A 97 -7.40 -0.34 4.58
C PHE A 97 -8.10 0.22 3.33
N ILE A 98 -7.35 0.88 2.44
CA ILE A 98 -7.88 1.42 1.19
C ILE A 98 -7.62 0.40 0.06
N HIS A 99 -8.65 -0.37 -0.30
CA HIS A 99 -8.59 -1.27 -1.45
C HIS A 99 -8.76 -0.47 -2.75
N THR A 100 -7.65 -0.25 -3.46
CA THR A 100 -7.60 0.58 -4.68
C THR A 100 -8.05 -0.14 -5.96
N GLY A 101 -8.70 -1.31 -5.86
CA GLY A 101 -9.03 -2.16 -7.00
C GLY A 101 -7.85 -3.05 -7.43
N GLY A 102 -7.66 -3.24 -8.75
CA GLY A 102 -6.65 -4.13 -9.34
C GLY A 102 -7.18 -5.50 -9.80
N ASN A 103 -8.45 -5.81 -9.50
CA ASN A 103 -9.04 -7.14 -9.66
C ASN A 103 -9.07 -7.67 -11.10
N ALA A 104 -8.86 -6.82 -12.12
CA ALA A 104 -8.71 -7.30 -13.48
C ALA A 104 -7.55 -8.30 -13.61
N ASP A 105 -6.45 -8.11 -12.87
CA ASP A 105 -5.28 -9.00 -12.85
C ASP A 105 -5.56 -10.35 -12.14
N VAL A 106 -6.66 -10.47 -11.40
CA VAL A 106 -6.98 -11.72 -10.66
C VAL A 106 -7.55 -12.78 -11.59
N TYR A 107 -8.05 -12.40 -12.78
CA TYR A 107 -8.72 -13.29 -13.72
C TYR A 107 -7.90 -13.63 -14.97
N TYR A 108 -6.73 -13.01 -15.16
CA TYR A 108 -5.87 -13.14 -16.34
C TYR A 108 -4.43 -13.47 -15.96
#